data_AF-A0A5C8L4G4-F1
#
_entry.id   AF-A0A5C8L4G4-F1
#
_cell.length_a   1.000
_cell.length_b   1.000
_cell.length_c   1.000
_cell.angle_alpha   90.00
_cell.angle_beta   90.00
_cell.angle_gamma   90.00
#
_symmetry.space_group_name_H-M   'P 1'
#
loop_
_entity.id
_entity.type
_entity.pdbx_description
1 polymer ?
#
loop_
_entity_poly.entity_id
_entity_poly.type
_entity_poly.pdbx_seq_one_letter_code
_entity_poly.pdbx_strand_id
1 'polypeptide(L)'
;MSACKEQRKAEIPSPFVSSLPVNTQEPVDQPAPPETEEAAPKQSALPKDWEQVSRLQRVIGVITDLQISDDQVQFIDLMVKQNVSPVNNPVAYDYKGQTLHLIIDEPLSAAGVLQDKVNKGSAFLVNFAQFAIPPKGEVVLASRFSYNNFFYEQKDSFMDRNGQPFDLKAEFEAARPTTVPTPKPERKILYALEKKQLIKPLTQIPYYRQEKFETLPKIVFEQYNEGHQPWLSNPVTVALVNCSNLMSSDDVDVLQNIATTSEKKIVIDSDRSISEVSTGDSDFKVVMTKPGGISYDITLFAPAGTDILFVKEIVENTPSK
;
A
#
# COMPACT_ATOMS: atom_id res chain seq x y z
N MET A 1 6.17 -42.84 55.42
CA MET A 1 7.62 -42.60 55.61
C MET A 1 8.16 -41.99 54.32
N SER A 2 8.75 -40.80 54.43
CA SER A 2 9.85 -40.22 53.63
C SER A 2 9.91 -40.37 52.10
N ALA A 3 10.24 -39.36 51.30
CA ALA A 3 10.70 -38.00 51.58
C ALA A 3 10.60 -37.12 50.32
N CYS A 4 10.33 -35.83 50.57
CA CYS A 4 10.59 -34.72 49.67
C CYS A 4 12.05 -34.67 49.20
N LYS A 5 12.27 -34.22 47.96
CA LYS A 5 13.51 -33.51 47.60
C LYS A 5 13.18 -32.22 46.86
N GLU A 6 13.62 -31.17 47.52
CA GLU A 6 13.60 -29.76 47.17
C GLU A 6 14.93 -29.42 46.48
N GLN A 7 14.92 -28.66 45.38
CA GLN A 7 16.14 -28.10 44.78
C GLN A 7 15.94 -26.63 44.38
N ARG A 8 16.41 -25.78 45.30
CA ARG A 8 17.22 -24.55 45.20
C ARG A 8 17.05 -23.61 44.00
N LYS A 9 16.53 -22.45 44.37
CA LYS A 9 16.58 -21.12 43.75
C LYS A 9 18.05 -20.62 43.68
N ALA A 10 18.49 -20.16 42.51
CA ALA A 10 19.78 -19.50 42.33
C ALA A 10 19.60 -17.97 42.43
N GLU A 11 20.38 -17.34 43.30
CA GLU A 11 20.48 -15.88 43.46
C GLU A 11 21.42 -15.30 42.40
N ILE A 12 21.01 -14.19 41.78
CA ILE A 12 21.79 -13.40 40.83
C ILE A 12 22.42 -12.23 41.59
N PRO A 13 23.75 -12.05 41.59
CA PRO A 13 24.37 -10.84 42.10
C PRO A 13 24.43 -9.74 41.01
N SER A 14 23.76 -8.62 41.25
CA SER A 14 24.22 -7.28 40.80
C SER A 14 25.19 -6.75 41.85
N PRO A 15 26.25 -5.96 41.55
CA PRO A 15 26.13 -4.71 40.76
C PRO A 15 27.38 -4.34 39.93
N PHE A 16 27.29 -3.34 39.05
CA PHE A 16 28.39 -2.37 38.84
C PHE A 16 27.82 -1.11 38.21
N VAL A 17 27.79 -0.03 39.00
CA VAL A 17 27.54 1.34 38.54
C VAL A 17 28.91 1.94 38.25
N SER A 18 29.15 2.36 37.00
CA SER A 18 30.32 3.16 36.62
C SER A 18 29.83 4.48 36.07
N SER A 19 29.98 5.53 36.88
CA SER A 19 29.77 6.93 36.51
C SER A 19 31.05 7.48 35.90
N LEU A 20 31.02 7.80 34.61
CA LEU A 20 32.04 8.62 33.95
C LEU A 20 31.54 10.08 33.84
N PRO A 21 32.44 11.07 33.94
CA PRO A 21 32.06 12.49 33.92
C PRO A 21 31.70 12.97 32.50
N VAL A 22 30.63 13.76 32.43
CA VAL A 22 30.18 14.51 31.25
C VAL A 22 31.16 15.66 31.00
N ASN A 23 31.76 15.66 29.82
CA ASN A 23 32.61 16.74 29.33
C ASN A 23 31.73 17.77 28.59
N THR A 24 31.51 18.93 29.20
CA THR A 24 30.75 20.03 28.60
C THR A 24 31.71 20.84 27.72
N GLN A 25 31.59 20.70 26.40
CA GLN A 25 32.20 21.65 25.45
C GLN A 25 31.20 22.78 25.16
N GLU A 26 31.66 24.02 25.31
CA GLU A 26 30.93 25.23 24.89
C GLU A 26 30.74 25.23 23.36
N PRO A 27 29.57 25.67 22.85
CA PRO A 27 29.36 25.79 21.43
C PRO A 27 30.09 27.02 20.87
N VAL A 28 30.87 26.78 19.81
CA VAL A 28 31.52 27.80 19.00
C VAL A 28 30.47 28.50 18.13
N ASP A 29 30.39 29.83 18.21
CA ASP A 29 29.53 30.66 17.37
C ASP A 29 29.87 30.48 15.88
N GLN A 30 28.92 29.94 15.11
CA GLN A 30 28.92 29.99 13.65
C GLN A 30 28.15 31.23 13.16
N PRO A 31 28.70 32.01 12.22
CA PRO A 31 28.01 33.17 11.66
C PRO A 31 26.83 32.73 10.77
N ALA A 32 25.72 33.45 10.90
CA ALA A 32 24.49 33.18 10.17
C ALA A 32 24.67 33.31 8.64
N PRO A 33 24.09 32.41 7.83
CA PRO A 33 24.00 32.57 6.39
C PRO A 33 22.97 33.64 6.00
N PRO A 34 23.12 34.27 4.82
CA PRO A 34 22.26 35.38 4.39
C PRO A 34 20.84 34.91 4.06
N GLU A 35 19.85 35.64 4.57
CA GLU A 35 18.44 35.47 4.26
C GLU A 35 18.17 35.85 2.80
N THR A 36 17.86 34.87 1.95
CA THR A 36 17.06 35.09 0.76
C THR A 36 16.43 33.77 0.34
N GLU A 37 15.23 33.48 0.83
CA GLU A 37 14.38 32.44 0.24
C GLU A 37 12.91 32.81 0.42
N GLU A 38 12.26 32.99 -0.73
CA GLU A 38 10.83 33.17 -0.91
C GLU A 38 10.13 31.91 -0.38
N ALA A 39 9.45 32.05 0.75
CA ALA A 39 8.85 30.91 1.44
C ALA A 39 7.76 30.25 0.59
N ALA A 40 7.92 28.96 0.32
CA ALA A 40 6.87 28.10 -0.21
C ALA A 40 5.57 28.26 0.59
N PRO A 41 4.38 28.20 -0.05
CA PRO A 41 3.11 28.40 0.63
C PRO A 41 2.97 27.39 1.78
N LYS A 42 2.85 27.91 3.00
CA LYS A 42 2.65 27.12 4.23
C LYS A 42 1.42 26.25 4.05
N GLN A 43 1.62 24.94 3.94
CA GLN A 43 0.54 23.97 4.06
C GLN A 43 -0.19 24.21 5.39
N SER A 44 -1.51 24.28 5.33
CA SER A 44 -2.39 24.40 6.50
C SER A 44 -2.00 23.36 7.54
N ALA A 45 -1.52 23.80 8.70
CA ALA A 45 -1.07 22.90 9.76
C ALA A 45 -2.27 22.08 10.26
N LEU A 46 -2.09 20.76 10.39
CA LEU A 46 -3.09 19.87 10.98
C LEU A 46 -3.44 20.35 12.42
N PRO A 47 -4.72 20.46 12.86
CA PRO A 47 -5.05 20.43 14.28
C PRO A 47 -4.33 19.27 14.91
N LYS A 48 -3.72 19.55 16.05
CA LYS A 48 -2.68 18.72 16.68
C LYS A 48 -3.09 17.30 17.02
N ASP A 49 -4.37 16.97 16.86
CA ASP A 49 -4.96 15.73 17.36
C ASP A 49 -5.43 14.78 16.26
N TRP A 50 -5.55 15.16 14.98
CA TRP A 50 -6.05 14.21 13.96
C TRP A 50 -4.94 13.30 13.44
N GLU A 51 -5.12 11.98 13.53
CA GLU A 51 -4.15 11.00 13.02
C GLU A 51 -4.67 10.39 11.71
N GLN A 52 -3.90 10.46 10.63
CA GLN A 52 -4.27 9.84 9.36
C GLN A 52 -4.14 8.31 9.47
N VAL A 53 -5.24 7.58 9.28
CA VAL A 53 -5.29 6.10 9.39
C VAL A 53 -5.52 5.38 8.08
N SER A 54 -5.77 6.11 6.98
CA SER A 54 -5.77 5.54 5.63
C SER A 54 -4.83 6.27 4.69
N ARG A 55 -4.50 5.63 3.57
CA ARG A 55 -3.81 6.29 2.46
C ARG A 55 -4.73 7.32 1.79
N LEU A 56 -4.13 8.27 1.08
CA LEU A 56 -4.83 9.25 0.25
C LEU A 56 -5.48 8.57 -0.96
N GLN A 57 -6.81 8.59 -1.03
CA GLN A 57 -7.63 8.16 -2.15
C GLN A 57 -8.04 9.38 -2.99
N ARG A 58 -8.49 9.14 -4.23
CA ARG A 58 -8.98 10.21 -5.10
C ARG A 58 -10.22 9.75 -5.87
N VAL A 59 -11.22 10.61 -5.94
CA VAL A 59 -12.51 10.34 -6.60
C VAL A 59 -13.01 11.55 -7.35
N ILE A 60 -13.83 11.29 -8.37
CA ILE A 60 -14.70 12.28 -8.99
C ILE A 60 -16.12 12.04 -8.46
N GLY A 61 -16.75 13.07 -7.91
CA GLY A 61 -18.10 12.97 -7.38
C GLY A 61 -18.91 14.25 -7.56
N VAL A 62 -20.19 14.16 -7.22
CA VAL A 62 -21.13 15.29 -7.25
C VAL A 62 -21.64 15.55 -5.85
N ILE A 63 -21.67 16.83 -5.46
CA ILE A 63 -22.22 17.25 -4.17
C ILE A 63 -23.73 17.00 -4.15
N THR A 64 -24.18 16.12 -3.27
CA THR A 64 -25.62 15.84 -3.05
C THR A 64 -26.18 16.63 -1.88
N ASP A 65 -25.35 16.88 -0.86
CA ASP A 65 -25.71 17.71 0.28
C ASP A 65 -24.49 18.49 0.79
N LEU A 66 -24.74 19.59 1.49
CA LEU A 66 -23.70 20.33 2.20
C LEU A 66 -24.31 21.15 3.33
N GLN A 67 -23.55 21.36 4.39
CA GLN A 67 -23.93 22.23 5.49
C GLN A 67 -22.91 23.36 5.65
N ILE A 68 -23.39 24.59 5.63
CA ILE A 68 -22.60 25.80 5.86
C ILE A 68 -23.22 26.55 7.04
N SER A 69 -22.41 26.92 8.03
CA SER A 69 -22.80 27.74 9.19
C SER A 69 -21.75 28.80 9.43
N ASP A 70 -22.13 30.06 9.57
CA ASP A 70 -21.21 31.16 9.88
C ASP A 70 -19.96 31.23 8.96
N ASP A 71 -20.18 31.07 7.65
CA ASP A 71 -19.13 30.98 6.62
C ASP A 71 -18.20 29.76 6.74
N GLN A 72 -18.46 28.82 7.66
CA GLN A 72 -17.75 27.55 7.78
C GLN A 72 -18.52 26.44 7.07
N VAL A 73 -17.88 25.77 6.11
CA VAL A 73 -18.44 24.56 5.52
C VAL A 73 -18.18 23.42 6.49
N GLN A 74 -19.22 22.89 7.13
CA GLN A 74 -19.08 21.82 8.13
C GLN A 74 -18.87 20.47 7.45
N PHE A 75 -19.68 20.19 6.43
CA PHE A 75 -19.54 18.97 5.64
C PHE A 75 -20.07 19.11 4.22
N ILE A 76 -19.65 18.17 3.38
CA ILE A 76 -20.16 17.91 2.03
C ILE A 76 -20.46 16.43 1.89
N ASP A 77 -21.66 16.08 1.46
CA ASP A 77 -21.98 14.74 0.97
C ASP A 77 -21.68 14.66 -0.53
N LEU A 78 -20.77 13.77 -0.90
CA LEU A 78 -20.27 13.60 -2.26
C LEU A 78 -20.65 12.22 -2.81
N MET A 79 -21.56 12.16 -3.79
CA MET A 79 -21.87 10.94 -4.52
C MET A 79 -20.77 10.63 -5.53
N VAL A 80 -20.08 9.52 -5.35
CA VAL A 80 -18.92 9.15 -6.17
C VAL A 80 -19.37 8.58 -7.52
N LYS A 81 -18.89 9.20 -8.60
CA LYS A 81 -19.10 8.71 -9.97
C LYS A 81 -17.97 7.80 -10.45
N GLN A 82 -16.75 8.08 -10.02
CA GLN A 82 -15.55 7.41 -10.51
C GLN A 82 -14.41 7.48 -9.49
N ASN A 83 -13.70 6.36 -9.33
CA ASN A 83 -12.42 6.31 -8.64
C ASN A 83 -11.30 6.74 -9.59
N VAL A 84 -10.35 7.53 -9.08
CA VAL A 84 -9.16 7.95 -9.81
C VAL A 84 -7.95 7.49 -9.02
N SER A 85 -7.09 6.66 -9.60
CA SER A 85 -5.86 6.22 -8.93
C SER A 85 -4.89 7.40 -8.78
N PRO A 86 -4.51 7.81 -7.56
CA PRO A 86 -3.37 8.70 -7.40
C PRO A 86 -2.09 8.03 -7.93
N VAL A 87 -1.16 8.84 -8.41
CA VAL A 87 0.15 8.32 -8.81
C VAL A 87 0.84 7.72 -7.57
N ASN A 88 1.38 6.51 -7.70
CA ASN A 88 1.99 5.72 -6.62
C ASN A 88 1.03 5.19 -5.53
N ASN A 89 -0.29 5.32 -5.71
CA ASN A 89 -1.24 4.70 -4.80
C ASN A 89 -2.34 3.95 -5.58
N PRO A 90 -2.19 2.64 -5.85
CA PRO A 90 -3.24 1.88 -6.53
C PRO A 90 -4.53 1.92 -5.69
N VAL A 91 -5.67 2.13 -6.36
CA VAL A 91 -6.99 2.17 -5.71
C VAL A 91 -7.22 0.84 -4.98
N ALA A 92 -7.29 0.92 -3.66
CA ALA A 92 -7.51 -0.26 -2.81
C ALA A 92 -9.00 -0.61 -2.66
N TYR A 93 -9.89 0.34 -2.94
CA TYR A 93 -11.32 0.22 -2.69
C TYR A 93 -12.14 0.97 -3.73
N ASP A 94 -13.19 0.34 -4.28
CA ASP A 94 -14.10 0.98 -5.25
C ASP A 94 -15.22 1.71 -4.51
N TYR A 95 -15.25 3.04 -4.66
CA TYR A 95 -16.23 3.90 -4.00
C TYR A 95 -17.38 4.27 -4.95
N LYS A 96 -17.36 3.82 -6.21
CA LYS A 96 -18.35 4.20 -7.21
C LYS A 96 -19.77 3.88 -6.76
N GLY A 97 -20.65 4.88 -6.83
CA GLY A 97 -22.05 4.79 -6.40
C GLY A 97 -22.27 4.95 -4.90
N GLN A 98 -21.22 5.17 -4.12
CA GLN A 98 -21.33 5.47 -2.69
C GLN A 98 -21.38 6.98 -2.44
N THR A 99 -22.05 7.39 -1.38
CA THR A 99 -21.99 8.77 -0.86
C THR A 99 -20.93 8.86 0.21
N LEU A 100 -19.95 9.74 0.03
CA LEU A 100 -18.93 10.03 1.03
C LEU A 100 -19.34 11.27 1.82
N HIS A 101 -19.31 11.17 3.16
CA HIS A 101 -19.51 12.30 4.05
C HIS A 101 -18.16 12.95 4.38
N LEU A 102 -17.91 14.12 3.81
CA LEU A 102 -16.62 14.81 3.84
C LEU A 102 -16.67 15.95 4.85
N ILE A 103 -15.82 15.93 5.88
CA ILE A 103 -15.73 17.02 6.86
C ILE A 103 -14.74 18.06 6.33
N ILE A 104 -15.19 19.30 6.21
CA ILE A 104 -14.35 20.43 5.83
C ILE A 104 -14.17 21.28 7.10
N ASP A 105 -12.93 21.61 7.41
CA ASP A 105 -12.58 22.42 8.59
C ASP A 105 -11.89 23.70 8.11
N GLU A 106 -12.50 24.33 7.10
CA GLU A 106 -12.02 25.56 6.47
C GLU A 106 -13.23 26.46 6.13
N PRO A 107 -13.09 27.80 6.27
CA PRO A 107 -14.13 28.72 5.85
C PRO A 107 -14.39 28.59 4.35
N LEU A 108 -15.61 28.83 3.91
CA LEU A 108 -15.99 28.83 2.50
C LEU A 108 -15.13 29.80 1.69
N SER A 109 -14.74 30.93 2.27
CA SER A 109 -13.80 31.89 1.65
C SER A 109 -12.41 31.30 1.35
N ALA A 110 -11.97 30.24 2.02
CA ALA A 110 -10.72 29.54 1.69
C ALA A 110 -10.79 28.75 0.38
N ALA A 111 -11.98 28.55 -0.18
CA ALA A 111 -12.19 27.96 -1.50
C ALA A 111 -11.77 28.89 -2.65
N GLY A 112 -11.44 30.15 -2.37
CA GLY A 112 -10.99 31.11 -3.38
C GLY A 112 -12.03 31.27 -4.49
N VAL A 113 -11.62 31.09 -5.75
CA VAL A 113 -12.53 31.25 -6.90
C VAL A 113 -13.60 30.14 -6.99
N LEU A 114 -13.45 29.06 -6.21
CA LEU A 114 -14.39 27.95 -6.17
C LEU A 114 -15.54 28.19 -5.19
N GLN A 115 -15.50 29.25 -4.37
CA GLN A 115 -16.53 29.55 -3.37
C GLN A 115 -17.96 29.44 -3.94
N ASP A 116 -18.24 30.08 -5.07
CA ASP A 116 -19.57 30.05 -5.71
C ASP A 116 -19.91 28.69 -6.36
N LYS A 117 -18.93 27.78 -6.46
CA LYS A 117 -19.08 26.44 -7.04
C LYS A 117 -19.34 25.37 -5.98
N VAL A 118 -19.06 25.62 -4.71
CA VAL A 118 -19.35 24.70 -3.60
C VAL A 118 -20.85 24.72 -3.29
N ASN A 119 -21.63 24.05 -4.15
CA ASN A 119 -23.08 23.95 -4.03
C ASN A 119 -23.59 22.58 -4.53
N LYS A 120 -24.85 22.24 -4.21
CA LYS A 120 -25.46 20.97 -4.63
C LYS A 120 -25.50 20.85 -6.16
N GLY A 121 -25.11 19.69 -6.68
CA GLY A 121 -25.05 19.39 -8.11
C GLY A 121 -23.71 19.68 -8.78
N SER A 122 -22.80 20.42 -8.12
CA SER A 122 -21.45 20.64 -8.64
C SER A 122 -20.62 19.36 -8.58
N ALA A 123 -19.82 19.15 -9.61
CA ALA A 123 -18.89 18.02 -9.71
C ALA A 123 -17.46 18.45 -9.36
N PHE A 124 -16.78 17.61 -8.59
CA PHE A 124 -15.43 17.85 -8.12
C PHE A 124 -14.57 16.58 -8.21
N LEU A 125 -13.30 16.77 -8.53
CA LEU A 125 -12.22 15.84 -8.21
C LEU A 125 -11.73 16.15 -6.80
N VAL A 126 -11.69 15.13 -5.94
CA VAL A 126 -11.39 15.27 -4.51
C VAL A 126 -10.36 14.24 -4.06
N ASN A 127 -9.31 14.70 -3.37
CA ASN A 127 -8.32 13.83 -2.69
C ASN A 127 -8.66 13.68 -1.20
N PHE A 128 -8.89 12.46 -0.72
CA PHE A 128 -9.33 12.19 0.65
C PHE A 128 -8.52 11.12 1.37
N ALA A 129 -8.44 11.19 2.69
CA ALA A 129 -7.96 10.10 3.54
C ALA A 129 -8.85 10.00 4.77
N GLN A 130 -8.88 8.86 5.44
CA GLN A 130 -9.58 8.66 6.71
C GLN A 130 -8.65 9.05 7.85
N PHE A 131 -9.22 9.72 8.85
CA PHE A 131 -8.51 10.16 10.03
C PHE A 131 -9.18 9.60 11.29
N ALA A 132 -8.37 9.14 12.25
CA ALA A 132 -8.80 8.89 13.60
C ALA A 132 -8.82 10.21 14.39
N ILE A 133 -9.89 10.40 15.15
CA ILE A 133 -10.06 11.53 16.05
C ILE A 133 -9.85 11.00 17.49
N PRO A 134 -8.82 11.42 18.24
CA PRO A 134 -8.55 11.00 19.62
C PRO A 134 -9.72 11.32 20.56
N PRO A 135 -9.74 10.73 21.77
CA PRO A 135 -10.92 10.02 22.26
C PRO A 135 -12.11 10.92 22.63
N LYS A 136 -13.20 10.69 21.89
CA LYS A 136 -14.51 10.32 22.48
C LYS A 136 -14.89 8.85 22.23
N GLY A 137 -13.95 8.01 21.77
CA GLY A 137 -14.15 6.56 21.59
C GLY A 137 -14.85 6.16 20.30
N GLU A 138 -15.13 7.10 19.40
CA GLU A 138 -15.70 6.84 18.08
C GLU A 138 -14.63 7.02 17.00
N VAL A 139 -14.38 5.97 16.21
CA VAL A 139 -13.69 6.11 14.92
C VAL A 139 -14.72 6.66 13.95
N VAL A 140 -14.80 7.98 13.85
CA VAL A 140 -15.54 8.62 12.76
C VAL A 140 -14.65 8.55 11.54
N LEU A 141 -15.15 7.95 10.45
CA LEU A 141 -14.51 8.07 9.14
C LEU A 141 -14.72 9.49 8.64
N ALA A 142 -13.96 10.41 9.21
CA ALA A 142 -13.88 11.76 8.72
C ALA A 142 -12.77 11.80 7.69
N SER A 143 -13.13 12.15 6.48
CA SER A 143 -12.12 12.61 5.55
C SER A 143 -11.91 14.10 5.75
N ARG A 144 -10.66 14.45 6.04
CA ARG A 144 -10.24 15.83 6.28
C ARG A 144 -9.63 16.40 5.02
N PHE A 145 -10.07 17.61 4.70
CA PHE A 145 -9.73 18.25 3.44
C PHE A 145 -9.35 19.69 3.62
N SER A 146 -8.55 20.13 2.67
CA SER A 146 -8.34 21.52 2.38
C SER A 146 -8.87 21.77 0.97
N TYR A 147 -9.34 22.99 0.69
CA TYR A 147 -9.71 23.37 -0.69
C TYR A 147 -8.54 23.27 -1.68
N ASN A 148 -7.31 23.14 -1.19
CA ASN A 148 -6.14 22.77 -2.01
C ASN A 148 -6.28 21.40 -2.71
N ASN A 149 -7.21 20.56 -2.25
CA ASN A 149 -7.47 19.22 -2.77
C ASN A 149 -8.80 19.10 -3.53
N PHE A 150 -9.45 20.23 -3.80
CA PHE A 150 -10.70 20.31 -4.57
C PHE A 150 -10.41 20.89 -5.95
N PHE A 151 -10.84 20.17 -6.98
CA PHE A 151 -10.79 20.68 -8.34
C PHE A 151 -12.16 20.61 -8.99
N TYR A 152 -12.68 21.76 -9.39
CA TYR A 152 -14.01 21.88 -9.99
C TYR A 152 -14.00 21.42 -11.44
N GLU A 153 -14.94 20.57 -11.82
CA GLU A 153 -15.08 20.09 -13.20
C GLU A 153 -15.70 21.20 -14.09
N GLN A 154 -14.97 21.63 -15.11
CA GLN A 154 -15.41 22.61 -16.10
C GLN A 154 -14.97 22.20 -17.50
N LYS A 155 -15.94 21.93 -18.40
CA LYS A 155 -15.71 21.65 -19.84
C LYS A 155 -14.57 20.63 -20.07
N ASP A 156 -14.69 19.46 -19.44
CA ASP A 156 -13.72 18.35 -19.53
C ASP A 156 -12.33 18.66 -18.94
N SER A 157 -12.21 19.71 -18.12
CA SER A 157 -11.00 20.05 -17.37
C SER A 157 -11.34 20.24 -15.89
N PHE A 158 -10.32 20.26 -15.04
CA PHE A 158 -10.48 20.52 -13.61
C PHE A 158 -9.84 21.87 -13.29
N MET A 159 -10.42 22.64 -12.38
CA MET A 159 -9.92 23.97 -11.98
C MET A 159 -9.62 23.98 -10.49
N ASP A 160 -8.44 24.46 -10.10
CA ASP A 160 -8.06 24.61 -8.70
C ASP A 160 -8.73 25.85 -8.05
N ARG A 161 -8.48 26.05 -6.75
CA ARG A 161 -8.99 27.20 -5.97
C ARG A 161 -8.50 28.58 -6.43
N ASN A 162 -7.45 28.62 -7.23
CA ASN A 162 -6.89 29.85 -7.81
C ASN A 162 -7.41 30.09 -9.24
N GLY A 163 -8.26 29.20 -9.77
CA GLY A 163 -8.76 29.26 -11.12
C GLY A 163 -7.73 28.85 -12.16
N GLN A 164 -6.72 28.06 -11.77
CA GLN A 164 -5.77 27.46 -12.69
C GLN A 164 -6.28 26.09 -13.14
N PRO A 165 -6.10 25.75 -14.43
CA PRO A 165 -6.43 24.42 -14.92
C PRO A 165 -5.51 23.38 -14.29
N PHE A 166 -6.11 22.34 -13.74
CA PHE A 166 -5.46 21.14 -13.25
C PHE A 166 -5.54 20.06 -14.34
N ASP A 167 -4.39 19.80 -14.95
CA ASP A 167 -4.27 18.74 -15.95
C ASP A 167 -3.92 17.41 -15.28
N LEU A 168 -4.95 16.58 -15.10
CA LEU A 168 -4.83 15.25 -14.54
C LEU A 168 -3.82 14.40 -15.34
N LYS A 169 -3.76 14.55 -16.68
CA LYS A 169 -2.79 13.81 -17.51
C LYS A 169 -1.36 14.30 -17.25
N ALA A 170 -1.17 15.61 -17.16
CA ALA A 170 0.15 16.18 -16.87
C ALA A 170 0.67 15.73 -15.49
N GLU A 171 -0.19 15.63 -14.47
CA GLU A 171 0.21 15.07 -13.17
C GLU A 171 0.62 13.60 -13.30
N PHE A 172 -0.16 12.79 -14.03
CA PHE A 172 0.21 11.40 -14.32
C PHE A 172 1.54 11.29 -15.06
N GLU A 173 1.83 12.21 -15.99
CA GLU A 173 3.07 12.23 -16.76
C GLU A 173 4.26 12.75 -15.95
N ALA A 174 4.09 13.80 -15.15
CA ALA A 174 5.13 14.38 -14.30
C ALA A 174 5.54 13.46 -13.15
N ALA A 175 4.59 12.68 -12.65
CA ALA A 175 4.85 11.67 -11.63
C ALA A 175 5.26 10.32 -12.23
N ARG A 176 5.33 10.17 -13.57
CA ARG A 176 6.20 9.14 -14.13
C ARG A 176 7.59 9.47 -13.64
N PRO A 177 8.29 8.53 -12.98
CA PRO A 177 9.67 8.77 -12.59
C PRO A 177 10.40 9.23 -13.84
N THR A 178 10.90 10.47 -13.83
CA THR A 178 11.83 10.97 -14.86
C THR A 178 12.88 9.90 -14.97
N THR A 179 12.94 9.25 -16.13
CA THR A 179 13.86 8.15 -16.39
C THR A 179 15.26 8.74 -16.45
N VAL A 180 15.81 9.10 -15.29
CA VAL A 180 17.24 8.93 -15.05
C VAL A 180 17.49 7.49 -15.48
N PRO A 181 18.38 7.22 -16.44
CA PRO A 181 18.64 5.88 -16.91
C PRO A 181 19.04 5.05 -15.70
N THR A 182 18.06 4.36 -15.13
CA THR A 182 18.24 3.59 -13.92
C THR A 182 19.11 2.45 -14.37
N PRO A 183 20.28 2.23 -13.75
CA PRO A 183 21.15 1.18 -14.20
C PRO A 183 20.34 -0.12 -14.18
N LYS A 184 20.32 -0.79 -15.34
CA LYS A 184 19.40 -1.88 -15.62
C LYS A 184 19.63 -2.97 -14.56
N PRO A 185 18.60 -3.36 -13.80
CA PRO A 185 18.80 -4.31 -12.70
C PRO A 185 19.46 -5.58 -13.21
N GLU A 186 20.36 -6.13 -12.40
CA GLU A 186 20.94 -7.43 -12.66
C GLU A 186 19.83 -8.47 -12.49
N ARG A 187 19.63 -9.30 -13.53
CA ARG A 187 18.56 -10.30 -13.57
C ARG A 187 19.13 -11.69 -13.45
N LYS A 188 18.66 -12.47 -12.48
CA LYS A 188 19.10 -13.84 -12.22
C LYS A 188 17.90 -14.78 -12.17
N ILE A 189 17.85 -15.76 -13.07
CA ILE A 189 16.83 -16.81 -13.03
C ILE A 189 17.18 -17.77 -11.89
N LEU A 190 16.30 -17.84 -10.88
CA LEU A 190 16.45 -18.76 -9.75
C LEU A 190 15.78 -20.10 -10.05
N TYR A 191 14.71 -20.08 -10.83
CA TYR A 191 13.94 -21.26 -11.19
C TYR A 191 13.20 -21.04 -12.51
N ALA A 192 13.11 -22.09 -13.32
CA ALA A 192 12.26 -22.12 -14.50
C ALA A 192 11.86 -23.57 -14.85
N LEU A 193 10.59 -23.78 -15.20
CA LEU A 193 10.11 -25.01 -15.82
C LEU A 193 10.28 -24.96 -17.33
N GLU A 194 10.74 -26.07 -17.90
CA GLU A 194 10.75 -26.25 -19.35
C GLU A 194 9.34 -26.46 -19.90
N LYS A 195 9.08 -26.02 -21.13
CA LYS A 195 7.77 -26.18 -21.80
C LYS A 195 7.26 -27.62 -21.80
N LYS A 196 8.16 -28.62 -21.94
CA LYS A 196 7.79 -30.04 -21.92
C LYS A 196 7.27 -30.53 -20.56
N GLN A 197 7.60 -29.85 -19.47
CA GLN A 197 7.11 -30.17 -18.13
C GLN A 197 5.70 -29.61 -17.91
N LEU A 198 5.38 -28.45 -18.51
CA LEU A 198 4.09 -27.77 -18.37
C LEU A 198 2.93 -28.52 -19.06
N ILE A 199 3.22 -29.41 -20.01
CA ILE A 199 2.22 -30.22 -20.72
C ILE A 199 1.99 -31.60 -20.09
N LYS A 200 2.66 -31.91 -18.98
CA LYS A 200 2.48 -33.19 -18.29
C LYS A 200 1.15 -33.23 -17.54
N PRO A 201 0.64 -34.43 -17.20
CA PRO A 201 -0.46 -34.54 -16.25
C PRO A 201 -0.16 -33.81 -14.94
N LEU A 202 -1.19 -33.28 -14.28
CA LEU A 202 -1.09 -32.44 -13.08
C LEU A 202 -0.17 -33.01 -12.00
N THR A 203 -0.25 -34.33 -11.75
CA THR A 203 0.57 -35.06 -10.76
C THR A 203 2.03 -35.26 -11.15
N GLN A 204 2.43 -34.85 -12.35
CA GLN A 204 3.79 -35.02 -12.88
C GLN A 204 4.46 -33.68 -13.21
N ILE A 205 3.75 -32.55 -13.05
CA ILE A 205 4.35 -31.22 -13.14
C ILE A 205 5.14 -31.00 -11.84
N PRO A 206 6.45 -30.67 -11.91
CA PRO A 206 7.22 -30.36 -10.71
C PRO A 206 6.65 -29.12 -10.03
N TYR A 207 6.42 -29.23 -8.73
CA TYR A 207 5.95 -28.17 -7.87
C TYR A 207 7.15 -27.59 -7.12
N TYR A 208 7.34 -26.28 -7.23
CA TYR A 208 8.36 -25.56 -6.47
C TYR A 208 7.84 -25.29 -5.06
N ARG A 209 8.60 -25.67 -4.04
CA ARG A 209 8.30 -25.34 -2.65
C ARG A 209 9.59 -25.25 -1.86
N GLN A 210 9.90 -24.07 -1.32
CA GLN A 210 11.05 -23.86 -0.44
C GLN A 210 12.36 -24.44 -1.03
N GLU A 211 12.69 -24.03 -2.25
CA GLU A 211 13.88 -24.47 -3.01
C GLU A 211 13.87 -25.94 -3.46
N LYS A 212 12.82 -26.69 -3.15
CA LYS A 212 12.66 -28.09 -3.58
C LYS A 212 11.73 -28.19 -4.77
N PHE A 213 11.96 -29.23 -5.57
CA PHE A 213 11.17 -29.58 -6.74
C PHE A 213 10.62 -30.98 -6.56
N GLU A 214 9.33 -31.08 -6.31
CA GLU A 214 8.67 -32.36 -6.06
C GLU A 214 7.33 -32.43 -6.79
N THR A 215 6.89 -33.63 -7.14
CA THR A 215 5.55 -33.83 -7.68
C THR A 215 4.55 -33.95 -6.54
N LEU A 216 3.41 -33.27 -6.64
CA LEU A 216 2.35 -33.41 -5.66
C LEU A 216 1.54 -34.70 -5.90
N PRO A 217 1.17 -35.43 -4.83
CA PRO A 217 0.32 -36.60 -4.97
C PRO A 217 -1.12 -36.21 -5.35
N LYS A 218 -1.83 -37.13 -6.01
CA LYS A 218 -3.20 -36.90 -6.49
C LYS A 218 -4.16 -36.35 -5.42
N ILE A 219 -4.02 -36.82 -4.19
CA ILE A 219 -4.86 -36.43 -3.05
C ILE A 219 -4.85 -34.92 -2.78
N VAL A 220 -3.74 -34.21 -3.06
CA VAL A 220 -3.65 -32.76 -2.86
C VAL A 220 -4.62 -32.03 -3.80
N PHE A 221 -4.73 -32.50 -5.04
CA PHE A 221 -5.62 -31.93 -6.04
C PHE A 221 -7.09 -32.32 -5.81
N GLU A 222 -7.33 -33.51 -5.25
CA GLU A 222 -8.68 -33.91 -4.81
C GLU A 222 -9.14 -33.00 -3.66
N GLN A 223 -8.28 -32.76 -2.66
CA GLN A 223 -8.54 -31.82 -1.57
C GLN A 223 -8.78 -30.39 -2.03
N TYR A 224 -8.15 -29.94 -3.11
CA TYR A 224 -8.46 -28.64 -3.73
C TYR A 224 -9.93 -28.58 -4.19
N ASN A 225 -10.38 -29.60 -4.94
CA ASN A 225 -11.76 -29.66 -5.44
C ASN A 225 -12.79 -29.81 -4.32
N GLU A 226 -12.39 -30.36 -3.17
CA GLU A 226 -13.19 -30.43 -1.95
C GLU A 226 -13.20 -29.12 -1.14
N GLY A 227 -12.40 -28.12 -1.55
CA GLY A 227 -12.31 -26.83 -0.88
C GLY A 227 -11.39 -26.82 0.36
N HIS A 228 -10.56 -27.85 0.56
CA HIS A 228 -9.62 -27.92 1.68
C HIS A 228 -8.32 -27.14 1.44
N GLN A 229 -7.95 -26.92 0.18
CA GLN A 229 -6.73 -26.19 -0.21
C GLN A 229 -7.03 -25.01 -1.14
N PRO A 230 -8.01 -24.12 -0.83
CA PRO A 230 -8.49 -23.09 -1.76
C PRO A 230 -7.42 -22.08 -2.17
N TRP A 231 -6.33 -22.00 -1.40
CA TRP A 231 -5.19 -21.15 -1.69
C TRP A 231 -4.42 -21.56 -2.96
N LEU A 232 -4.54 -22.80 -3.45
CA LEU A 232 -3.83 -23.27 -4.64
C LEU A 232 -4.20 -22.53 -5.94
N SER A 233 -5.30 -21.79 -5.95
CA SER A 233 -5.75 -20.99 -7.10
C SER A 233 -5.57 -19.48 -6.92
N ASN A 234 -5.02 -19.02 -5.80
CA ASN A 234 -4.73 -17.60 -5.60
C ASN A 234 -3.26 -17.30 -5.92
N PRO A 235 -2.95 -16.42 -6.90
CA PRO A 235 -1.58 -16.12 -7.30
C PRO A 235 -0.68 -15.63 -6.14
N VAL A 236 -1.19 -14.69 -5.34
CA VAL A 236 -0.44 -14.10 -4.22
C VAL A 236 -0.16 -15.14 -3.14
N THR A 237 -1.17 -15.93 -2.77
CA THR A 237 -1.00 -16.97 -1.74
C THR A 237 -0.09 -18.09 -2.21
N VAL A 238 -0.19 -18.52 -3.48
CA VAL A 238 0.72 -19.52 -4.06
C VAL A 238 2.15 -19.01 -4.07
N ALA A 239 2.39 -17.77 -4.50
CA ALA A 239 3.72 -17.16 -4.45
C ALA A 239 4.25 -17.08 -3.01
N LEU A 240 3.42 -16.65 -2.05
CA LEU A 240 3.80 -16.57 -0.63
C LEU A 240 4.22 -17.94 -0.07
N VAL A 241 3.38 -18.97 -0.25
CA VAL A 241 3.61 -20.30 0.32
C VAL A 241 4.80 -21.00 -0.34
N ASN A 242 4.90 -20.93 -1.67
CA ASN A 242 5.90 -21.69 -2.41
C ASN A 242 7.27 -21.00 -2.41
N CYS A 243 7.29 -19.67 -2.44
CA CYS A 243 8.50 -18.84 -2.51
C CYS A 243 8.87 -18.21 -1.17
N SER A 244 8.36 -18.73 -0.05
CA SER A 244 8.63 -18.21 1.30
C SER A 244 10.13 -18.16 1.64
N ASN A 245 10.94 -19.02 1.03
CA ASN A 245 12.39 -19.04 1.22
C ASN A 245 13.12 -17.80 0.66
N LEU A 246 12.44 -17.00 -0.19
CA LEU A 246 13.00 -15.77 -0.74
C LEU A 246 12.87 -14.58 0.23
N MET A 247 12.17 -14.77 1.35
CA MET A 247 11.93 -13.78 2.40
C MET A 247 12.49 -14.24 3.75
N SER A 248 12.57 -13.32 4.72
CA SER A 248 12.92 -13.70 6.09
C SER A 248 11.77 -14.46 6.75
N SER A 249 12.07 -15.29 7.76
CA SER A 249 11.04 -16.04 8.50
C SER A 249 10.00 -15.11 9.14
N ASP A 250 10.46 -13.99 9.69
CA ASP A 250 9.58 -13.01 10.34
C ASP A 250 8.60 -12.39 9.33
N ASP A 251 9.06 -12.11 8.10
CA ASP A 251 8.18 -11.60 7.03
C ASP A 251 7.13 -12.63 6.62
N VAL A 252 7.52 -13.91 6.53
CA VAL A 252 6.61 -14.99 6.15
C VAL A 252 5.49 -15.13 7.17
N ASP A 253 5.82 -15.08 8.47
CA ASP A 253 4.82 -15.18 9.54
C ASP A 253 3.83 -14.02 9.50
N VAL A 254 4.31 -12.79 9.27
CA VAL A 254 3.45 -11.61 9.11
C VAL A 254 2.54 -11.78 7.89
N LEU A 255 3.10 -12.16 6.75
CA LEU A 255 2.34 -12.29 5.49
C LEU A 255 1.30 -13.40 5.56
N GLN A 256 1.61 -14.54 6.19
CA GLN A 256 0.66 -15.65 6.34
C GLN A 256 -0.54 -15.28 7.24
N ASN A 257 -0.33 -14.42 8.24
CA ASN A 257 -1.42 -13.94 9.09
C ASN A 257 -2.33 -12.92 8.38
N ILE A 258 -1.83 -12.24 7.35
CA ILE A 258 -2.61 -11.27 6.55
C ILE A 258 -3.27 -11.92 5.33
N ALA A 259 -2.64 -12.95 4.75
CA ALA A 259 -3.07 -13.55 3.50
C ALA A 259 -4.48 -14.14 3.59
N THR A 260 -5.39 -13.62 2.76
CA THR A 260 -6.69 -14.23 2.49
C THR A 260 -6.73 -14.78 1.07
N THR A 261 -7.67 -15.68 0.78
CA THR A 261 -7.78 -16.38 -0.52
C THR A 261 -8.18 -15.46 -1.69
N SER A 262 -8.48 -14.19 -1.44
CA SER A 262 -8.88 -13.20 -2.45
C SER A 262 -7.92 -12.02 -2.59
N GLU A 263 -6.80 -12.00 -1.86
CA GLU A 263 -5.84 -10.90 -1.94
C GLU A 263 -5.18 -10.83 -3.32
N LYS A 264 -5.10 -9.61 -3.87
CA LYS A 264 -4.26 -9.30 -5.03
C LYS A 264 -2.96 -8.61 -4.62
N LYS A 265 -2.87 -8.15 -3.38
CA LYS A 265 -1.69 -7.46 -2.86
C LYS A 265 -1.64 -7.53 -1.35
N ILE A 266 -0.51 -7.99 -0.82
CA ILE A 266 -0.21 -7.94 0.62
C ILE A 266 0.99 -7.02 0.81
N VAL A 267 0.91 -6.10 1.76
CA VAL A 267 1.96 -5.11 2.04
C VAL A 267 2.35 -5.23 3.50
N ILE A 268 3.64 -5.46 3.77
CA ILE A 268 4.18 -5.35 5.13
C ILE A 268 4.50 -3.88 5.41
N ASP A 269 5.22 -3.23 4.49
CA ASP A 269 5.59 -1.81 4.56
C ASP A 269 5.94 -1.24 3.17
N SER A 270 6.71 -0.14 3.09
CA SER A 270 7.06 0.50 1.83
C SER A 270 8.07 -0.27 0.97
N ASP A 271 8.85 -1.21 1.51
CA ASP A 271 9.84 -1.98 0.74
C ASP A 271 9.54 -3.49 0.66
N ARG A 272 8.62 -3.99 1.49
CA ARG A 272 8.20 -5.39 1.54
C ARG A 272 6.74 -5.57 1.13
N SER A 273 6.52 -6.24 0.01
CA SER A 273 5.18 -6.54 -0.49
C SER A 273 5.15 -7.75 -1.43
N ILE A 274 3.96 -8.33 -1.59
CA ILE A 274 3.66 -9.30 -2.64
C ILE A 274 2.45 -8.77 -3.40
N SER A 275 2.53 -8.68 -4.72
CA SER A 275 1.45 -8.13 -5.54
C SER A 275 1.30 -8.85 -6.86
N GLU A 276 0.06 -9.13 -7.24
CA GLU A 276 -0.29 -9.57 -8.59
C GLU A 276 -0.20 -8.38 -9.56
N VAL A 277 0.50 -8.55 -10.69
CA VAL A 277 0.84 -7.46 -11.62
C VAL A 277 0.22 -7.66 -13.02
N SER A 278 -0.23 -8.86 -13.40
CA SER A 278 -0.80 -9.12 -14.73
C SER A 278 -2.23 -9.66 -14.71
N THR A 279 -3.04 -9.23 -15.68
CA THR A 279 -4.43 -9.67 -15.90
C THR A 279 -4.75 -10.00 -17.38
N GLY A 280 -3.74 -10.33 -18.21
CA GLY A 280 -3.93 -10.45 -19.67
C GLY A 280 -3.50 -11.74 -20.37
N ASP A 281 -2.64 -12.56 -19.76
CA ASP A 281 -2.09 -13.79 -20.37
C ASP A 281 -2.59 -15.04 -19.64
N SER A 282 -2.35 -16.24 -20.20
CA SER A 282 -2.59 -17.53 -19.52
C SER A 282 -1.75 -17.74 -18.26
N ASP A 283 -0.76 -16.87 -18.06
CA ASP A 283 0.15 -16.89 -16.92
C ASP A 283 -0.18 -15.74 -15.97
N PHE A 284 -0.05 -15.98 -14.67
CA PHE A 284 -0.19 -14.96 -13.64
C PHE A 284 1.19 -14.46 -13.23
N LYS A 285 1.36 -13.14 -13.13
CA LYS A 285 2.62 -12.53 -12.68
C LYS A 285 2.43 -11.96 -11.29
N VAL A 286 3.31 -12.36 -10.39
CA VAL A 286 3.39 -11.84 -9.03
C VAL A 286 4.77 -11.22 -8.85
N VAL A 287 4.82 -10.03 -8.25
CA VAL A 287 6.05 -9.39 -7.83
C VAL A 287 6.14 -9.42 -6.32
N MET A 288 7.25 -9.94 -5.81
CA MET A 288 7.60 -9.95 -4.39
C MET A 288 8.80 -9.03 -4.17
N THR A 289 8.71 -8.10 -3.23
CA THR A 289 9.79 -7.16 -2.91
C THR A 289 10.34 -7.39 -1.50
N LYS A 290 11.63 -7.14 -1.32
CA LYS A 290 12.29 -7.17 -0.02
C LYS A 290 13.24 -5.97 0.14
N PRO A 291 13.77 -5.71 1.36
CA PRO A 291 14.65 -4.58 1.61
C PRO A 291 15.88 -4.56 0.70
N GLY A 292 16.39 -3.36 0.43
CA GLY A 292 17.51 -3.14 -0.48
C GLY A 292 17.12 -3.09 -1.96
N GLY A 293 15.83 -2.93 -2.27
CA GLY A 293 15.32 -2.77 -3.63
C GLY A 293 15.34 -4.06 -4.47
N ILE A 294 15.59 -5.21 -3.84
CA ILE A 294 15.54 -6.51 -4.51
C ILE A 294 14.07 -6.88 -4.73
N SER A 295 13.77 -7.35 -5.94
CA SER A 295 12.45 -7.86 -6.30
C SER A 295 12.55 -9.22 -6.99
N TYR A 296 11.48 -9.99 -6.89
CA TYR A 296 11.32 -11.28 -7.53
C TYR A 296 10.12 -11.21 -8.47
N ASP A 297 10.36 -11.40 -9.77
CA ASP A 297 9.30 -11.65 -10.74
C ASP A 297 8.97 -13.15 -10.70
N ILE A 298 7.78 -13.47 -10.20
CA ILE A 298 7.28 -14.85 -10.08
C ILE A 298 6.20 -15.03 -11.13
N THR A 299 6.45 -15.89 -12.10
CA THR A 299 5.45 -16.29 -13.09
C THR A 299 4.81 -17.59 -12.64
N LEU A 300 3.49 -17.60 -12.57
CA LEU A 300 2.66 -18.75 -12.27
C LEU A 300 1.87 -19.18 -13.49
N PHE A 301 1.54 -20.47 -13.56
CA PHE A 301 0.85 -21.09 -14.67
C PHE A 301 -0.27 -22.00 -14.17
N ALA A 302 -1.43 -21.92 -14.81
CA ALA A 302 -2.53 -22.85 -14.62
C ALA A 302 -2.58 -23.86 -15.79
N PRO A 303 -2.39 -25.17 -15.55
CA PRO A 303 -2.63 -26.18 -16.59
C PRO A 303 -4.07 -26.14 -17.11
N ALA A 304 -4.27 -26.50 -18.38
CA ALA A 304 -5.60 -26.48 -18.98
C ALA A 304 -6.59 -27.37 -18.21
N GLY A 305 -7.78 -26.83 -17.92
CA GLY A 305 -8.83 -27.55 -17.22
C GLY A 305 -8.71 -27.57 -15.69
N THR A 306 -7.84 -26.74 -15.12
CA THR A 306 -7.75 -26.54 -13.66
C THR A 306 -7.38 -25.09 -13.33
N ASP A 307 -7.81 -24.62 -12.16
CA ASP A 307 -7.43 -23.31 -11.61
C ASP A 307 -6.20 -23.41 -10.67
N ILE A 308 -5.61 -24.61 -10.52
CA ILE A 308 -4.45 -24.82 -9.65
C ILE A 308 -3.19 -24.23 -10.30
N LEU A 309 -2.52 -23.36 -9.55
CA LEU A 309 -1.35 -22.63 -10.02
C LEU A 309 -0.05 -23.34 -9.65
N PHE A 310 0.87 -23.36 -10.61
CA PHE A 310 2.24 -23.83 -10.46
C PHE A 310 3.20 -22.66 -10.64
N VAL A 311 4.26 -22.61 -9.85
CA VAL A 311 5.37 -21.71 -10.16
C VAL A 311 6.02 -22.18 -11.45
N LYS A 312 6.09 -21.29 -12.44
CA LYS A 312 6.71 -21.54 -13.74
C LYS A 312 8.11 -20.96 -13.81
N GLU A 313 8.31 -19.76 -13.28
CA GLU A 313 9.60 -19.06 -13.32
C GLU A 313 9.73 -18.13 -12.11
N ILE A 314 10.95 -18.00 -11.58
CA ILE A 314 11.33 -17.01 -10.57
C ILE A 314 12.58 -16.30 -11.07
N VAL A 315 12.48 -14.97 -11.23
CA VAL A 315 13.60 -14.11 -11.61
C VAL A 315 13.87 -13.11 -10.50
N GLU A 316 15.07 -13.15 -9.94
CA GLU A 316 15.57 -12.11 -9.03
C GLU A 316 16.06 -10.91 -9.84
N ASN A 317 15.61 -9.72 -9.45
CA ASN A 317 16.04 -8.44 -9.98
C ASN A 317 16.75 -7.68 -8.85
N THR A 318 18.06 -7.53 -8.97
CA THR A 318 18.89 -6.79 -8.00
C THR A 318 19.22 -5.41 -8.58
N PRO A 319 19.03 -4.31 -7.84
CA PRO A 319 19.47 -2.99 -8.28
C PRO A 319 20.97 -3.01 -8.58
N SER A 320 21.37 -2.46 -9.71
CA SER A 320 22.79 -2.25 -9.98
C SER A 320 23.37 -1.25 -8.97
N LYS A 321 24.58 -1.55 -8.47
CA LYS A 321 25.35 -0.64 -7.61
C LYS A 321 25.87 0.57 -8.37
#